data_AF-A0A8J9YWH4-F1
#
_entry.id   AF-A0A8J9YWH4-F1
#
_cell.length_a   1.000
_cell.length_b   1.000
_cell.length_c   1.000
_cell.angle_alpha   90.00
_cell.angle_beta   90.00
_cell.angle_gamma   90.00
#
_symmetry.space_group_name_H-M   'P 1'
#
loop_
_entity.id
_entity.type
_entity.pdbx_description
1 polymer ?
#
loop_
_entity_poly.entity_id
_entity_poly.type
_entity_poly.pdbx_seq_one_letter_code
_entity_poly.pdbx_strand_id
1 'polypeptide(L)'
;MATTSHHSEEGKERFTFFWRTESPFSQFHPSCFKVDDVTYCCAEQYMMHQKAVVFEDHEIAQQILETDVPPEIKALGRQVRNYDDEVWDDHCQRVVKEGNRAKFTQNPHLLKKLLATQGTTLVEASPNDTKWGIGLHEKNPKAFNRKTWRGQNLLGAILTELRDELLADRAGGSEESTSEEEKFTFFFRKDSPFSQFHPAQFKVDDVKFNCAEQYMMYQKAEVFDDHEIGQQILECDVPPQIKALGRQVRNYNDEVWNAHCQRVVKEGNRAKFTQNPHLREALLATKGTTLVEASPRDRKWGIGLSEKNVKAHNRKTWRGQNLLGAILTELRDELITEGSGSASESSSDDN
;
A
#
# COMPACT_ATOMS: atom_id res chain seq x y z
N MET A 1 -55.75 8.27 32.57
CA MET A 1 -54.29 8.46 32.46
C MET A 1 -53.81 7.54 31.36
N ALA A 2 -53.64 8.06 30.15
CA ALA A 2 -53.12 7.30 29.01
C ALA A 2 -51.62 7.56 28.93
N THR A 3 -50.84 6.53 29.21
CA THR A 3 -49.39 6.48 29.07
C THR A 3 -49.03 6.58 27.60
N THR A 4 -48.55 7.76 27.18
CA THR A 4 -47.88 7.97 25.90
C THR A 4 -46.54 7.23 25.93
N SER A 5 -46.51 6.03 25.35
CA SER A 5 -45.26 5.30 25.14
C SER A 5 -44.35 6.12 24.21
N HIS A 6 -43.28 6.67 24.77
CA HIS A 6 -42.14 7.12 23.98
C HIS A 6 -41.47 5.85 23.42
N HIS A 7 -41.79 5.50 22.17
CA HIS A 7 -40.91 4.64 21.38
C HIS A 7 -39.76 5.52 20.89
N SER A 8 -38.61 5.39 21.55
CA SER A 8 -37.33 5.76 20.97
C SER A 8 -37.12 4.92 19.70
N GLU A 9 -37.10 5.54 18.52
CA GLU A 9 -36.63 4.88 17.29
C GLU A 9 -35.11 4.72 17.33
N GLU A 10 -34.61 3.88 18.23
CA GLU A 10 -33.22 3.40 18.19
C GLU A 10 -33.09 2.43 17.01
N GLY A 11 -32.28 2.79 16.01
CA GLY A 11 -31.89 1.90 14.91
C GLY A 11 -32.11 2.41 13.49
N LYS A 12 -32.65 3.63 13.26
CA LYS A 12 -32.71 4.20 11.91
C LYS A 12 -31.37 4.82 11.51
N GLU A 13 -30.84 4.36 10.38
CA GLU A 13 -29.67 4.93 9.71
C GLU A 13 -29.88 6.44 9.47
N ARG A 14 -28.87 7.25 9.83
CA ARG A 14 -28.90 8.71 9.64
C ARG A 14 -28.05 9.07 8.43
N PHE A 15 -28.53 10.02 7.64
CA PHE A 15 -27.86 10.46 6.42
C PHE A 15 -27.39 11.92 6.53
N THR A 16 -26.20 12.20 6.00
CA THR A 16 -25.75 13.56 5.68
C THR A 16 -25.76 13.70 4.17
N PHE A 17 -26.79 14.34 3.65
CA PHE A 17 -26.92 14.60 2.22
C PHE A 17 -26.02 15.74 1.78
N PHE A 18 -25.47 15.61 0.58
CA PHE A 18 -24.80 16.67 -0.15
C PHE A 18 -25.03 16.47 -1.64
N TRP A 19 -25.04 17.55 -2.41
CA TRP A 19 -25.11 17.47 -3.88
C TRP A 19 -24.64 18.72 -4.62
N ARG A 20 -24.44 19.83 -3.89
CA ARG A 20 -24.02 21.11 -4.45
C ARG A 20 -22.53 21.35 -4.31
N THR A 21 -21.97 22.16 -5.19
CA THR A 21 -20.54 22.54 -5.22
C THR A 21 -20.08 23.21 -3.92
N GLU A 22 -20.96 23.94 -3.23
CA GLU A 22 -20.64 24.60 -1.97
C GLU A 22 -20.41 23.59 -0.83
N SER A 23 -20.92 22.35 -0.98
CA SER A 23 -20.67 21.30 -0.01
C SER A 23 -19.18 20.95 0.02
N PRO A 24 -18.55 20.89 1.21
CA PRO A 24 -17.16 20.44 1.33
C PRO A 24 -16.95 19.00 0.83
N PHE A 25 -18.03 18.21 0.70
CA PHE A 25 -18.02 16.81 0.28
C PHE A 25 -18.09 16.65 -1.24
N SER A 26 -18.46 17.71 -1.98
CA SER A 26 -18.50 17.67 -3.44
C SER A 26 -17.10 17.56 -4.05
N GLN A 27 -16.96 16.80 -5.15
CA GLN A 27 -15.71 16.75 -5.93
C GLN A 27 -15.34 18.10 -6.54
N PHE A 28 -16.34 18.93 -6.84
CA PHE A 28 -16.17 20.24 -7.43
C PHE A 28 -15.90 21.35 -6.41
N HIS A 29 -15.94 21.03 -5.10
CA HIS A 29 -15.65 22.02 -4.07
C HIS A 29 -14.21 22.55 -4.24
N PRO A 30 -14.00 23.87 -4.35
CA PRO A 30 -12.66 24.44 -4.44
C PRO A 30 -11.83 24.07 -3.21
N SER A 31 -10.75 23.33 -3.42
CA SER A 31 -9.87 22.85 -2.37
C SER A 31 -8.51 22.52 -2.97
N CYS A 32 -7.52 23.39 -2.76
CA CYS A 32 -6.17 23.15 -3.25
C CYS A 32 -5.50 22.03 -2.45
N PHE A 33 -4.89 21.07 -3.13
CA PHE A 33 -4.05 20.04 -2.52
C PHE A 33 -3.01 19.52 -3.52
N LYS A 34 -1.95 18.88 -3.01
CA LYS A 34 -0.82 18.36 -3.82
C LYS A 34 -0.74 16.84 -3.74
N VAL A 35 -0.56 16.17 -4.89
CA VAL A 35 -0.25 14.73 -4.98
C VAL A 35 0.87 14.54 -5.99
N ASP A 36 1.94 13.83 -5.59
CA ASP A 36 3.14 13.59 -6.40
C ASP A 36 3.66 14.84 -7.13
N ASP A 37 3.77 15.92 -6.37
CA ASP A 37 4.25 17.23 -6.80
C ASP A 37 3.36 17.99 -7.80
N VAL A 38 2.20 17.45 -8.16
CA VAL A 38 1.16 18.13 -8.93
C VAL A 38 0.14 18.76 -7.98
N THR A 39 -0.20 20.04 -8.22
CA THR A 39 -1.22 20.78 -7.46
C THR A 39 -2.55 20.70 -8.20
N TYR A 40 -3.62 20.44 -7.46
CA TYR A 40 -4.99 20.37 -7.98
C TYR A 40 -5.87 21.42 -7.29
N CYS A 41 -6.76 22.07 -8.05
CA CYS A 41 -7.68 23.09 -7.54
C CYS A 41 -8.91 22.48 -6.83
N CYS A 42 -9.26 21.24 -7.16
CA CYS A 42 -10.37 20.48 -6.58
C CYS A 42 -10.19 18.98 -6.83
N ALA A 43 -11.03 18.15 -6.18
CA ALA A 43 -10.94 16.70 -6.32
C ALA A 43 -11.37 16.20 -7.71
N GLU A 44 -12.26 16.93 -8.41
CA GLU A 44 -12.62 16.62 -9.80
C GLU A 44 -11.40 16.73 -10.73
N GLN A 45 -10.60 17.79 -10.61
CA GLN A 45 -9.40 17.98 -11.44
C GLN A 45 -8.43 16.81 -11.25
N TYR A 46 -8.22 16.39 -10.00
CA TYR A 46 -7.43 15.20 -9.70
C TYR A 46 -8.01 13.94 -10.34
N MET A 47 -9.31 13.69 -10.17
CA MET A 47 -9.97 12.51 -10.72
C MET A 47 -9.86 12.45 -12.25
N MET A 48 -10.12 13.55 -12.95
CA MET A 48 -10.04 13.59 -14.41
C MET A 48 -8.59 13.51 -14.91
N HIS A 49 -7.64 14.14 -14.23
CA HIS A 49 -6.22 14.02 -14.56
C HIS A 49 -5.74 12.56 -14.42
N GLN A 50 -6.06 11.90 -13.30
CA GLN A 50 -5.72 10.49 -13.10
C GLN A 50 -6.44 9.57 -14.08
N LYS A 51 -7.68 9.89 -14.47
CA LYS A 51 -8.38 9.19 -15.54
C LYS A 51 -7.59 9.25 -16.85
N ALA A 52 -7.13 10.43 -17.25
CA ALA A 52 -6.31 10.57 -18.44
C ALA A 52 -4.97 9.80 -18.33
N VAL A 53 -4.35 9.79 -17.15
CA VAL A 53 -3.12 9.01 -16.89
C VAL A 53 -3.36 7.50 -17.02
N VAL A 54 -4.47 6.97 -16.51
CA VAL A 54 -4.82 5.54 -16.61
C VAL A 54 -4.93 5.08 -18.06
N PHE A 55 -5.45 5.92 -18.95
CA PHE A 55 -5.60 5.63 -20.37
C PHE A 55 -4.45 6.16 -21.24
N GLU A 56 -3.33 6.54 -20.61
CA GLU A 56 -2.12 7.05 -21.27
C GLU A 56 -2.37 8.28 -22.18
N ASP A 57 -3.43 9.04 -21.92
CA ASP A 57 -3.78 10.25 -22.66
C ASP A 57 -3.07 11.48 -22.06
N HIS A 58 -1.76 11.58 -22.33
CA HIS A 58 -0.92 12.64 -21.79
C HIS A 58 -1.33 14.05 -22.22
N GLU A 59 -1.96 14.19 -23.39
CA GLU A 59 -2.42 15.47 -23.92
C GLU A 59 -3.63 15.98 -23.13
N ILE A 60 -4.66 15.15 -22.95
CA ILE A 60 -5.82 15.50 -22.12
C ILE A 60 -5.40 15.68 -20.66
N ALA A 61 -4.47 14.85 -20.16
CA ALA A 61 -3.91 15.00 -18.82
C ALA A 61 -3.30 16.39 -18.62
N GLN A 62 -2.49 16.86 -19.57
CA GLN A 62 -1.91 18.20 -19.53
C GLN A 62 -2.98 19.29 -19.59
N GLN A 63 -3.93 19.21 -20.52
CA GLN A 63 -5.02 20.19 -20.65
C GLN A 63 -5.85 20.31 -19.36
N ILE A 64 -6.11 19.20 -18.68
CA ILE A 64 -6.83 19.19 -17.39
C ILE A 64 -6.07 19.97 -16.31
N LEU A 65 -4.73 19.91 -16.31
CA LEU A 65 -3.91 20.65 -15.34
C LEU A 65 -3.81 22.15 -15.66
N GLU A 66 -4.08 22.55 -16.90
CA GLU A 66 -4.02 23.94 -17.37
C GLU A 66 -5.29 24.75 -17.06
N THR A 67 -6.40 24.10 -16.71
CA THR A 67 -7.67 24.75 -16.34
C THR A 67 -8.05 24.49 -14.89
N ASP A 68 -8.57 25.50 -14.21
CA ASP A 68 -9.18 25.40 -12.89
C ASP A 68 -10.72 25.52 -12.92
N VAL A 69 -11.31 25.54 -14.13
CA VAL A 69 -12.73 25.77 -14.37
C VAL A 69 -13.49 24.43 -14.33
N PRO A 70 -14.38 24.20 -13.34
CA PRO A 70 -14.97 22.87 -13.12
C PRO A 70 -15.74 22.26 -14.31
N PRO A 71 -16.56 23.04 -15.06
CA PRO A 71 -17.18 22.53 -16.29
C PRO A 71 -16.19 22.09 -17.36
N GLU A 72 -15.07 22.81 -17.53
CA GLU A 72 -14.03 22.50 -18.53
C GLU A 72 -13.27 21.23 -18.16
N ILE A 73 -12.86 21.11 -16.88
CA ILE A 73 -12.23 19.90 -16.33
C ILE A 73 -13.09 18.67 -16.64
N LYS A 74 -14.39 18.76 -16.38
CA LYS A 74 -15.33 17.66 -16.63
C LYS A 74 -15.49 17.37 -18.11
N ALA A 75 -15.49 18.39 -18.96
CA ALA A 75 -15.60 18.24 -20.40
C ALA A 75 -14.35 17.56 -20.99
N LEU A 76 -13.15 17.91 -20.51
CA LEU A 76 -11.89 17.27 -20.89
C LEU A 76 -11.84 15.80 -20.43
N GLY A 77 -12.29 15.52 -19.21
CA GLY A 77 -12.40 14.16 -18.69
C GLY A 77 -13.34 13.22 -19.47
N ARG A 78 -14.28 13.78 -20.24
CA ARG A 78 -15.12 13.03 -21.20
C ARG A 78 -14.44 12.78 -22.55
N GLN A 79 -13.34 13.47 -22.84
CA GLN A 79 -12.60 13.39 -24.09
C GLN A 79 -11.35 12.50 -23.99
N VAL A 80 -11.08 11.90 -22.82
CA VAL A 80 -9.98 10.95 -22.63
C VAL A 80 -10.05 9.83 -23.68
N ARG A 81 -8.98 9.69 -24.46
CA ARG A 81 -8.85 8.67 -25.51
C ARG A 81 -8.73 7.27 -24.91
N ASN A 82 -9.10 6.26 -25.70
CA ASN A 82 -9.03 4.83 -25.34
C ASN A 82 -9.77 4.47 -24.05
N TYR A 83 -10.74 5.31 -23.64
CA TYR A 83 -11.53 5.09 -22.45
C TYR A 83 -12.29 3.76 -22.54
N ASP A 84 -12.18 2.98 -21.47
CA ASP A 84 -12.89 1.72 -21.26
C ASP A 84 -13.56 1.75 -19.88
N ASP A 85 -14.85 1.40 -19.83
CA ASP A 85 -15.62 1.45 -18.58
C ASP A 85 -15.16 0.40 -17.56
N GLU A 86 -14.78 -0.81 -17.99
CA GLU A 86 -14.35 -1.87 -17.08
C GLU A 86 -12.99 -1.52 -16.46
N VAL A 87 -12.05 -1.06 -17.27
CA VAL A 87 -10.74 -0.58 -16.80
C VAL A 87 -10.90 0.59 -15.83
N TRP A 88 -11.78 1.54 -16.14
CA TRP A 88 -11.99 2.67 -15.23
C TRP A 88 -12.71 2.26 -13.95
N ASP A 89 -13.65 1.32 -14.00
CA ASP A 89 -14.36 0.81 -12.83
C ASP A 89 -13.40 0.18 -11.81
N ASP A 90 -12.38 -0.55 -12.28
CA ASP A 90 -11.31 -1.14 -11.46
C ASP A 90 -10.40 -0.11 -10.77
N HIS A 91 -10.33 1.11 -11.30
CA HIS A 91 -9.42 2.15 -10.81
C HIS A 91 -10.12 3.31 -10.08
N CYS A 92 -11.35 3.63 -10.46
CA CYS A 92 -11.98 4.90 -10.13
C CYS A 92 -12.17 5.11 -8.62
N GLN A 93 -12.54 4.08 -7.88
CA GLN A 93 -12.76 4.19 -6.43
C GLN A 93 -11.45 4.48 -5.69
N ARG A 94 -10.35 3.81 -6.07
CA ARG A 94 -9.02 4.06 -5.50
C ARG A 94 -8.57 5.49 -5.78
N VAL A 95 -8.69 5.94 -7.04
CA VAL A 95 -8.37 7.32 -7.44
C VAL A 95 -9.20 8.31 -6.61
N VAL A 96 -10.52 8.17 -6.57
CA VAL A 96 -11.39 9.09 -5.82
C VAL A 96 -11.05 9.09 -4.33
N LYS A 97 -10.76 7.93 -3.72
CA LYS A 97 -10.34 7.85 -2.32
C LYS A 97 -9.00 8.55 -2.06
N GLU A 98 -8.01 8.37 -2.93
CA GLU A 98 -6.70 9.03 -2.84
C GLU A 98 -6.82 10.56 -2.95
N GLY A 99 -7.56 11.04 -3.96
CA GLY A 99 -7.81 12.48 -4.15
C GLY A 99 -8.55 13.11 -2.98
N ASN A 100 -9.60 12.44 -2.48
CA ASN A 100 -10.33 12.93 -1.30
C ASN A 100 -9.48 12.86 -0.02
N ARG A 101 -8.65 11.83 0.17
CA ARG A 101 -7.70 11.78 1.30
C ARG A 101 -6.79 13.00 1.26
N ALA A 102 -6.14 13.27 0.12
CA ALA A 102 -5.26 14.42 -0.02
C ALA A 102 -6.01 15.75 0.21
N LYS A 103 -7.18 15.92 -0.40
CA LYS A 103 -8.07 17.07 -0.17
C LYS A 103 -8.34 17.30 1.31
N PHE A 104 -8.82 16.31 2.04
CA PHE A 104 -9.22 16.50 3.43
C PHE A 104 -7.99 16.63 4.36
N THR A 105 -6.96 15.81 4.22
CA THR A 105 -5.80 15.86 5.13
C THR A 105 -4.95 17.13 4.96
N GLN A 106 -4.93 17.73 3.77
CA GLN A 106 -4.21 18.99 3.52
C GLN A 106 -5.06 20.24 3.78
N ASN A 107 -6.37 20.10 4.02
CA ASN A 107 -7.28 21.21 4.31
C ASN A 107 -7.96 21.01 5.69
N PRO A 108 -7.34 21.48 6.80
CA PRO A 108 -7.81 21.19 8.16
C PRO A 108 -9.27 21.59 8.44
N HIS A 109 -9.74 22.68 7.82
CA HIS A 109 -11.11 23.14 7.97
C HIS A 109 -12.12 22.22 7.27
N LEU A 110 -11.77 21.61 6.12
CA LEU A 110 -12.58 20.60 5.44
C LEU A 110 -12.55 19.28 6.21
N LEU A 111 -11.38 18.89 6.72
CA LEU A 111 -11.25 17.70 7.56
C LEU A 111 -12.17 17.77 8.77
N LYS A 112 -12.21 18.90 9.47
CA LYS A 112 -13.12 19.11 10.61
C LYS A 112 -14.58 18.89 10.21
N LYS A 113 -15.00 19.39 9.02
CA LYS A 113 -16.36 19.19 8.51
C LYS A 113 -16.64 17.72 8.18
N LEU A 114 -15.68 16.99 7.61
CA LEU A 114 -15.81 15.55 7.35
C LEU A 114 -16.00 14.75 8.64
N LEU A 115 -15.13 14.96 9.63
CA LEU A 115 -15.20 14.24 10.90
C LEU A 115 -16.47 14.56 11.69
N ALA A 116 -17.00 15.79 11.59
CA ALA A 116 -18.25 16.17 12.23
C ALA A 116 -19.48 15.39 11.72
N THR A 117 -19.36 14.65 10.62
CA THR A 117 -20.42 13.74 10.13
C THR A 117 -20.39 12.36 10.78
N GLN A 118 -19.55 12.13 11.80
CA GLN A 118 -19.48 10.85 12.51
C GLN A 118 -20.86 10.36 12.94
N GLY A 119 -21.13 9.08 12.71
CA GLY A 119 -22.41 8.46 13.02
C GLY A 119 -23.54 8.77 12.03
N THR A 120 -23.21 9.29 10.84
CA THR A 120 -24.10 9.33 9.67
C THR A 120 -23.40 8.70 8.46
N THR A 121 -24.18 8.26 7.47
CA THR A 121 -23.66 7.94 6.14
C THR A 121 -23.71 9.19 5.27
N LEU A 122 -22.59 9.50 4.60
CA LEU A 122 -22.54 10.55 3.59
C LEU A 122 -23.27 10.08 2.33
N VAL A 123 -24.13 10.94 1.78
CA VAL A 123 -24.97 10.61 0.62
C VAL A 123 -24.95 11.71 -0.42
N GLU A 124 -24.41 11.39 -1.61
CA GLU A 124 -24.42 12.27 -2.77
C GLU A 124 -25.82 12.23 -3.42
N ALA A 125 -26.66 13.20 -3.04
CA ALA A 125 -28.05 13.36 -3.43
C ALA A 125 -28.23 14.04 -4.79
N SER A 126 -27.38 13.70 -5.76
CA SER A 126 -27.53 14.13 -7.14
C SER A 126 -28.73 13.42 -7.77
N PRO A 127 -29.71 14.15 -8.36
CA PRO A 127 -30.88 13.55 -8.97
C PRO A 127 -30.59 12.80 -10.27
N ASN A 128 -29.46 13.11 -10.92
CA ASN A 128 -29.12 12.63 -12.26
C ASN A 128 -27.91 11.66 -12.27
N ASP A 129 -27.20 11.53 -11.14
CA ASP A 129 -26.03 10.64 -11.03
C ASP A 129 -26.43 9.35 -10.30
N THR A 130 -26.34 8.23 -10.99
CA THR A 130 -26.65 6.90 -10.44
C THR A 130 -25.40 6.06 -10.14
N LYS A 131 -24.20 6.57 -10.38
CA LYS A 131 -22.94 5.89 -10.04
C LYS A 131 -22.35 6.48 -8.76
N TRP A 132 -22.00 7.75 -8.79
CA TRP A 132 -21.42 8.43 -7.63
C TRP A 132 -22.49 8.91 -6.65
N GLY A 133 -23.70 9.17 -7.14
CA GLY A 133 -24.86 9.58 -6.36
C GLY A 133 -25.97 8.53 -6.25
N ILE A 134 -27.07 8.90 -5.58
CA ILE A 134 -28.25 8.05 -5.35
C ILE A 134 -29.34 8.18 -6.43
N GLY A 135 -29.17 9.06 -7.40
CA GLY A 135 -30.18 9.37 -8.41
C GLY A 135 -31.46 10.00 -7.83
N LEU A 136 -31.38 10.68 -6.69
CA LEU A 136 -32.50 11.32 -6.01
C LEU A 136 -32.03 12.61 -5.31
N HIS A 137 -32.82 13.68 -5.41
CA HIS A 137 -32.56 14.93 -4.70
C HIS A 137 -32.78 14.76 -3.18
N GLU A 138 -32.04 15.51 -2.35
CA GLU A 138 -32.07 15.41 -0.86
C GLU A 138 -33.46 15.63 -0.24
N LYS A 139 -34.32 16.38 -0.91
CA LYS A 139 -35.72 16.65 -0.49
C LYS A 139 -36.70 15.55 -0.87
N ASN A 140 -36.29 14.57 -1.66
CA ASN A 140 -37.16 13.45 -2.04
C ASN A 140 -37.30 12.50 -0.83
N PRO A 141 -38.52 12.16 -0.36
CA PRO A 141 -38.69 11.24 0.76
C PRO A 141 -38.01 9.87 0.54
N LYS A 142 -37.88 9.42 -0.72
CA LYS A 142 -37.15 8.19 -1.08
C LYS A 142 -35.64 8.27 -0.78
N ALA A 143 -35.05 9.47 -0.75
CA ALA A 143 -33.63 9.62 -0.42
C ALA A 143 -33.29 9.10 1.00
N PHE A 144 -34.27 9.07 1.92
CA PHE A 144 -34.11 8.60 3.29
C PHE A 144 -34.27 7.08 3.46
N ASN A 145 -34.35 6.32 2.36
CA ASN A 145 -34.38 4.87 2.39
C ASN A 145 -33.47 4.31 1.30
N ARG A 146 -32.34 3.72 1.72
CA ARG A 146 -31.33 3.11 0.84
C ARG A 146 -31.91 2.12 -0.17
N LYS A 147 -32.96 1.38 0.19
CA LYS A 147 -33.63 0.41 -0.70
C LYS A 147 -34.37 1.06 -1.88
N THR A 148 -34.59 2.37 -1.83
CA THR A 148 -35.30 3.11 -2.86
C THR A 148 -34.39 3.97 -3.72
N TRP A 149 -33.08 3.95 -3.45
CA TRP A 149 -32.08 4.62 -4.27
C TRP A 149 -31.99 3.96 -5.63
N ARG A 150 -31.75 4.77 -6.65
CA ARG A 150 -31.54 4.31 -8.03
C ARG A 150 -30.06 4.30 -8.41
N GLY A 151 -29.20 4.80 -7.52
CA GLY A 151 -27.78 4.89 -7.71
C GLY A 151 -26.96 4.31 -6.57
N GLN A 152 -25.67 4.10 -6.84
CA GLN A 152 -24.78 3.34 -5.97
C GLN A 152 -24.19 4.16 -4.80
N ASN A 153 -24.25 5.49 -4.85
CA ASN A 153 -23.65 6.38 -3.84
C ASN A 153 -22.16 6.11 -3.59
N LEU A 154 -21.38 5.77 -4.63
CA LEU A 154 -19.96 5.42 -4.45
C LEU A 154 -19.16 6.53 -3.76
N LEU A 155 -19.44 7.80 -4.08
CA LEU A 155 -18.73 8.93 -3.47
C LEU A 155 -19.04 9.01 -1.97
N GLY A 156 -20.32 8.90 -1.60
CA GLY A 156 -20.74 8.90 -0.20
C GLY A 156 -20.14 7.73 0.60
N ALA A 157 -20.05 6.54 0.00
CA ALA A 157 -19.41 5.38 0.61
C ALA A 157 -17.91 5.62 0.85
N ILE A 158 -17.17 6.08 -0.17
CA ILE A 158 -15.73 6.40 -0.07
C ILE A 158 -15.47 7.46 1.00
N LEU A 159 -16.28 8.52 1.07
CA LEU A 159 -16.11 9.57 2.06
C LEU A 159 -16.42 9.10 3.49
N THR A 160 -17.41 8.22 3.64
CA THR A 160 -17.76 7.60 4.93
C THR A 160 -16.62 6.70 5.40
N GLU A 161 -16.12 5.83 4.53
CA GLU A 161 -14.98 4.95 4.82
C GLU A 161 -13.72 5.76 5.16
N LEU A 162 -13.38 6.76 4.34
CA LEU A 162 -12.23 7.64 4.57
C LEU A 162 -12.34 8.38 5.92
N ARG A 163 -13.54 8.87 6.27
CA ARG A 163 -13.77 9.51 7.57
C ARG A 163 -13.49 8.52 8.71
N ASP A 164 -14.03 7.31 8.62
CA ASP A 164 -13.92 6.32 9.68
C ASP A 164 -12.47 5.85 9.85
N GLU A 165 -11.72 5.68 8.76
CA GLU A 165 -10.27 5.46 8.79
C GLU A 165 -9.52 6.62 9.46
N LEU A 166 -9.86 7.87 9.13
CA LEU A 166 -9.22 9.05 9.72
C LEU A 166 -9.61 9.23 11.20
N LEU A 167 -10.81 8.82 11.60
CA LEU A 167 -11.22 8.79 13.00
C LEU A 167 -10.47 7.69 13.75
N ALA A 168 -10.32 6.49 13.17
CA ALA A 168 -9.56 5.39 13.77
C ALA A 168 -8.08 5.76 13.91
N ASP A 169 -7.46 6.35 12.89
CA ASP A 169 -6.09 6.87 12.94
C ASP A 169 -5.92 7.92 14.07
N ARG A 170 -6.96 8.71 14.35
CA ARG A 170 -6.94 9.76 15.40
C ARG A 170 -7.31 9.23 16.79
N ALA A 171 -8.20 8.25 16.87
CA ALA A 171 -8.56 7.57 18.11
C ALA A 171 -7.41 6.69 18.61
N GLY A 172 -6.73 5.99 17.70
CA GLY A 172 -5.44 5.34 17.94
C GLY A 172 -4.28 6.31 18.19
N GLY A 173 -4.49 7.62 17.99
CA GLY A 173 -3.60 8.70 18.43
C GLY A 173 -4.05 9.41 19.71
N SER A 174 -5.15 8.97 20.35
CA SER A 174 -5.67 9.51 21.62
C SER A 174 -5.56 8.54 22.80
N GLU A 175 -5.15 7.30 22.55
CA GLU A 175 -4.38 6.58 23.55
C GLU A 175 -2.95 7.12 23.46
N GLU A 176 -2.48 7.80 24.49
CA GLU A 176 -1.06 7.78 24.86
C GLU A 176 -0.69 6.32 25.17
N SER A 177 -0.68 5.47 24.14
CA SER A 177 0.28 4.40 24.07
C SER A 177 1.59 5.10 23.73
N THR A 178 2.58 4.92 24.57
CA THR A 178 3.98 5.09 24.21
C THR A 178 4.31 4.12 23.06
N SER A 179 3.78 4.35 21.85
CA SER A 179 4.30 3.69 20.66
C SER A 179 5.56 4.44 20.31
N GLU A 180 6.71 3.89 20.67
CA GLU A 180 7.97 4.33 20.08
C GLU A 180 7.76 4.45 18.57
N GLU A 181 8.08 5.61 17.99
CA GLU A 181 8.07 5.78 16.53
C GLU A 181 8.75 4.57 15.89
N GLU A 182 8.10 3.92 14.92
CA GLU A 182 8.67 2.73 14.27
C GLU A 182 10.06 3.08 13.72
N LYS A 183 11.10 2.51 14.33
CA LYS A 183 12.48 2.75 13.92
C LYS A 183 12.79 1.87 12.72
N PHE A 184 13.49 2.43 11.73
CA PHE A 184 13.88 1.71 10.51
C PHE A 184 15.39 1.54 10.44
N THR A 185 15.83 0.34 10.04
CA THR A 185 17.20 0.11 9.57
C THR A 185 17.17 -0.05 8.06
N PHE A 186 17.53 1.01 7.35
CA PHE A 186 17.59 1.01 5.90
C PHE A 186 18.83 0.28 5.39
N PHE A 187 18.66 -0.44 4.28
CA PHE A 187 19.75 -1.02 3.50
C PHE A 187 19.41 -0.97 2.02
N PHE A 188 20.43 -0.97 1.17
CA PHE A 188 20.29 -0.93 -0.30
C PHE A 188 21.60 -1.31 -0.99
N ARG A 189 22.73 -0.93 -0.37
CA ARG A 189 24.05 -1.17 -0.95
C ARG A 189 24.43 -2.65 -0.85
N LYS A 190 25.22 -3.12 -1.83
CA LYS A 190 25.63 -4.53 -1.96
C LYS A 190 26.57 -5.00 -0.84
N ASP A 191 27.29 -4.07 -0.22
CA ASP A 191 28.15 -4.30 0.94
C ASP A 191 27.36 -4.46 2.23
N SER A 192 26.08 -4.08 2.26
CA SER A 192 25.21 -4.33 3.43
C SER A 192 25.08 -5.83 3.69
N PRO A 193 25.25 -6.31 4.94
CA PRO A 193 25.06 -7.72 5.29
C PRO A 193 23.64 -8.22 4.98
N PHE A 194 22.67 -7.30 4.86
CA PHE A 194 21.26 -7.58 4.57
C PHE A 194 20.98 -7.74 3.06
N SER A 195 21.89 -7.31 2.20
CA SER A 195 21.74 -7.45 0.75
C SER A 195 21.79 -8.92 0.31
N GLN A 196 20.99 -9.28 -0.70
CA GLN A 196 21.09 -10.60 -1.35
C GLN A 196 22.42 -10.79 -2.09
N PHE A 197 23.06 -9.70 -2.48
CA PHE A 197 24.34 -9.71 -3.20
C PHE A 197 25.55 -9.72 -2.27
N HIS A 198 25.34 -9.62 -0.96
CA HIS A 198 26.44 -9.64 0.00
C HIS A 198 27.16 -11.00 -0.06
N PRO A 199 28.48 -11.02 -0.26
CA PRO A 199 29.25 -12.27 -0.25
C PRO A 199 29.10 -12.99 1.09
N ALA A 200 28.54 -14.18 1.06
CA ALA A 200 28.34 -15.03 2.23
C ALA A 200 28.28 -16.49 1.77
N GLN A 201 29.27 -17.28 2.16
CA GLN A 201 29.26 -18.70 1.84
C GLN A 201 28.33 -19.45 2.79
N PHE A 202 27.44 -20.27 2.24
CA PHE A 202 26.58 -21.16 3.00
C PHE A 202 26.19 -22.37 2.16
N LYS A 203 25.60 -23.37 2.80
CA LYS A 203 25.25 -24.65 2.20
C LYS A 203 23.80 -25.03 2.51
N VAL A 204 23.04 -25.50 1.51
CA VAL A 204 21.67 -26.02 1.66
C VAL A 204 21.57 -27.30 0.82
N ASP A 205 21.06 -28.39 1.39
CA ASP A 205 20.91 -29.70 0.72
C ASP A 205 22.17 -30.15 -0.03
N ASP A 206 23.29 -30.04 0.65
CA ASP A 206 24.63 -30.33 0.12
C ASP A 206 25.20 -29.40 -0.96
N VAL A 207 24.42 -28.45 -1.47
CA VAL A 207 24.84 -27.45 -2.47
C VAL A 207 25.41 -26.21 -1.80
N LYS A 208 26.56 -25.72 -2.29
CA LYS A 208 27.23 -24.51 -1.80
C LYS A 208 26.81 -23.29 -2.60
N PHE A 209 26.60 -22.18 -1.90
CA PHE A 209 26.26 -20.88 -2.47
C PHE A 209 27.21 -19.81 -1.95
N ASN A 210 27.57 -18.85 -2.79
CA ASN A 210 28.47 -17.75 -2.45
C ASN A 210 27.75 -16.48 -1.96
N CYS A 211 26.44 -16.39 -2.20
CA CYS A 211 25.56 -15.31 -1.76
C CYS A 211 24.09 -15.77 -1.86
N ALA A 212 23.18 -15.01 -1.24
CA ALA A 212 21.75 -15.36 -1.23
C ALA A 212 21.10 -15.23 -2.62
N GLU A 213 21.61 -14.36 -3.49
CA GLU A 213 21.14 -14.26 -4.89
C GLU A 213 21.42 -15.55 -5.67
N GLN A 214 22.59 -16.17 -5.49
CA GLN A 214 22.93 -17.43 -6.17
C GLN A 214 21.98 -18.55 -5.76
N TYR A 215 21.70 -18.67 -4.46
CA TYR A 215 20.69 -19.59 -3.95
C TYR A 215 19.31 -19.30 -4.54
N MET A 216 18.85 -18.04 -4.51
CA MET A 216 17.53 -17.66 -5.00
C MET A 216 17.36 -17.97 -6.50
N MET A 217 18.36 -17.68 -7.33
CA MET A 217 18.30 -17.94 -8.76
C MET A 217 18.44 -19.44 -9.07
N TYR A 218 19.25 -20.19 -8.32
CA TYR A 218 19.34 -21.64 -8.45
C TYR A 218 18.00 -22.32 -8.10
N GLN A 219 17.40 -21.97 -6.96
CA GLN A 219 16.08 -22.47 -6.58
C GLN A 219 14.98 -22.07 -7.56
N LYS A 220 15.10 -20.88 -8.16
CA LYS A 220 14.22 -20.49 -9.26
C LYS A 220 14.34 -21.43 -10.45
N ALA A 221 15.55 -21.82 -10.84
CA ALA A 221 15.77 -22.79 -11.90
C ALA A 221 15.15 -24.15 -11.56
N GLU A 222 15.31 -24.61 -10.32
CA GLU A 222 14.71 -25.86 -9.83
C GLU A 222 13.16 -25.83 -9.86
N VAL A 223 12.53 -24.71 -9.50
CA VAL A 223 11.05 -24.55 -9.57
C VAL A 223 10.51 -24.72 -10.99
N PHE A 224 11.31 -24.43 -12.02
CA PHE A 224 10.91 -24.53 -13.43
C PHE A 224 11.61 -25.67 -14.17
N ASP A 225 12.21 -26.62 -13.44
CA ASP A 225 12.92 -27.78 -13.97
C ASP A 225 14.03 -27.44 -14.99
N ASP A 226 14.65 -26.25 -14.86
CA ASP A 226 15.71 -25.79 -15.77
C ASP A 226 17.11 -26.07 -15.18
N HIS A 227 17.46 -27.35 -15.05
CA HIS A 227 18.72 -27.75 -14.43
C HIS A 227 19.97 -27.25 -15.17
N GLU A 228 19.86 -26.98 -16.48
CA GLU A 228 20.97 -26.46 -17.29
C GLU A 228 21.36 -25.03 -16.87
N ILE A 229 20.40 -24.11 -16.75
CA ILE A 229 20.68 -22.77 -16.23
C ILE A 229 21.03 -22.83 -14.73
N GLY A 230 20.46 -23.80 -14.00
CA GLY A 230 20.81 -24.08 -12.60
C GLY A 230 22.30 -24.38 -12.41
N GLN A 231 22.89 -25.23 -13.26
CA GLN A 231 24.33 -25.50 -13.23
C GLN A 231 25.15 -24.25 -13.57
N GLN A 232 24.77 -23.49 -14.60
CA GLN A 232 25.45 -22.23 -14.94
C GLN A 232 25.42 -21.22 -13.79
N ILE A 233 24.32 -21.16 -13.03
CA ILE A 233 24.19 -20.30 -11.86
C ILE A 233 25.16 -20.75 -10.75
N LEU A 234 25.30 -22.05 -10.50
CA LEU A 234 26.23 -22.59 -9.49
C LEU A 234 27.70 -22.36 -9.85
N GLU A 235 28.04 -22.37 -11.13
CA GLU A 235 29.40 -22.10 -11.62
C GLU A 235 29.75 -20.60 -11.65
N CYS A 236 28.75 -19.71 -11.52
CA CYS A 236 28.95 -18.27 -11.63
C CYS A 236 29.17 -17.61 -10.26
N ASP A 237 30.32 -16.95 -10.09
CA ASP A 237 30.67 -16.29 -8.82
C ASP A 237 30.30 -14.80 -8.70
N VAL A 238 29.65 -14.24 -9.74
CA VAL A 238 29.44 -12.78 -9.86
C VAL A 238 27.96 -12.44 -9.72
N PRO A 239 27.49 -11.82 -8.63
CA PRO A 239 26.05 -11.66 -8.35
C PRO A 239 25.23 -10.97 -9.45
N PRO A 240 25.73 -9.90 -10.14
CA PRO A 240 25.03 -9.35 -11.30
C PRO A 240 24.85 -10.33 -12.46
N GLN A 241 25.82 -11.22 -12.71
CA GLN A 241 25.75 -12.24 -13.76
C GLN A 241 24.83 -13.38 -13.34
N ILE A 242 24.91 -13.83 -12.09
CA ILE A 242 23.96 -14.78 -11.48
C ILE A 242 22.51 -14.30 -11.69
N LYS A 243 22.22 -13.03 -11.37
CA LYS A 243 20.89 -12.43 -11.59
C LYS A 243 20.50 -12.41 -13.07
N ALA A 244 21.46 -12.18 -13.97
CA ALA A 244 21.21 -12.20 -15.41
C ALA A 244 20.90 -13.62 -15.91
N LEU A 245 21.55 -14.66 -15.38
CA LEU A 245 21.24 -16.06 -15.66
C LEU A 245 19.85 -16.42 -15.11
N GLY A 246 19.50 -16.01 -13.90
CA GLY A 246 18.17 -16.25 -13.33
C GLY A 246 17.00 -15.55 -14.06
N ARG A 247 17.29 -14.58 -14.94
CA ARG A 247 16.29 -14.01 -15.89
C ARG A 247 16.08 -14.87 -17.13
N GLN A 248 16.97 -15.82 -17.40
CA GLN A 248 16.95 -16.70 -18.56
C GLN A 248 16.35 -18.09 -18.26
N VAL A 249 15.87 -18.32 -17.03
CA VAL A 249 15.17 -19.56 -16.64
C VAL A 249 14.01 -19.82 -17.58
N ARG A 250 14.03 -20.98 -18.23
CA ARG A 250 13.00 -21.44 -19.16
C ARG A 250 11.68 -21.71 -18.44
N ASN A 251 10.58 -21.65 -19.18
CA ASN A 251 9.22 -21.92 -18.68
C ASN A 251 8.79 -21.05 -17.49
N TYR A 252 9.47 -19.93 -17.27
CA TYR A 252 9.16 -19.02 -16.17
C TYR A 252 7.70 -18.54 -16.23
N ASN A 253 7.03 -18.61 -15.08
CA ASN A 253 5.69 -18.11 -14.86
C ASN A 253 5.65 -17.27 -13.58
N ASP A 254 5.14 -16.05 -13.66
CA ASP A 254 5.11 -15.12 -12.53
C ASP A 254 4.23 -15.62 -11.38
N GLU A 255 3.07 -16.21 -11.66
CA GLU A 255 2.15 -16.70 -10.63
C GLU A 255 2.78 -17.84 -9.82
N VAL A 256 3.37 -18.81 -10.52
CA VAL A 256 4.11 -19.93 -9.90
C VAL A 256 5.28 -19.40 -9.07
N TRP A 257 6.10 -18.51 -9.64
CA TRP A 257 7.23 -17.97 -8.90
C TRP A 257 6.80 -17.14 -7.69
N ASN A 258 5.73 -16.35 -7.80
CA ASN A 258 5.20 -15.55 -6.70
C ASN A 258 4.70 -16.41 -5.54
N ALA A 259 4.20 -17.63 -5.81
CA ALA A 259 3.81 -18.58 -4.78
C ALA A 259 5.00 -19.19 -4.02
N HIS A 260 6.20 -19.25 -4.63
CA HIS A 260 7.39 -19.87 -4.04
C HIS A 260 8.44 -18.88 -3.53
N CYS A 261 8.55 -17.70 -4.13
CA CYS A 261 9.74 -16.85 -4.00
C CYS A 261 10.02 -16.38 -2.57
N GLN A 262 8.98 -16.10 -1.76
CA GLN A 262 9.17 -15.66 -0.38
C GLN A 262 9.75 -16.79 0.49
N ARG A 263 9.25 -18.02 0.33
CA ARG A 263 9.78 -19.21 1.02
C ARG A 263 11.24 -19.44 0.67
N VAL A 264 11.57 -19.43 -0.62
CA VAL A 264 12.95 -19.56 -1.10
C VAL A 264 13.84 -18.48 -0.49
N VAL A 265 13.44 -17.21 -0.58
CA VAL A 265 14.25 -16.12 -0.01
C VAL A 265 14.40 -16.27 1.52
N LYS A 266 13.36 -16.69 2.24
CA LYS A 266 13.45 -16.96 3.69
C LYS A 266 14.44 -18.09 4.01
N GLU A 267 14.36 -19.22 3.31
CA GLU A 267 15.27 -20.37 3.48
C GLU A 267 16.73 -20.01 3.20
N GLY A 268 16.99 -19.33 2.08
CA GLY A 268 18.34 -18.88 1.71
C GLY A 268 18.92 -17.89 2.71
N ASN A 269 18.12 -16.93 3.19
CA ASN A 269 18.57 -16.00 4.21
C ASN A 269 18.76 -16.69 5.57
N ARG A 270 17.89 -17.64 5.97
CA ARG A 270 18.11 -18.44 7.19
C ARG A 270 19.46 -19.16 7.12
N ALA A 271 19.74 -19.88 6.04
CA ALA A 271 21.01 -20.58 5.87
C ALA A 271 22.22 -19.62 5.88
N LYS A 272 22.13 -18.50 5.17
CA LYS A 272 23.14 -17.43 5.17
C LYS A 272 23.44 -16.95 6.59
N PHE A 273 22.41 -16.56 7.35
CA PHE A 273 22.60 -15.94 8.66
C PHE A 273 22.91 -16.97 9.76
N THR A 274 22.45 -18.22 9.70
CA THR A 274 22.79 -19.22 10.72
C THR A 274 24.20 -19.80 10.55
N GLN A 275 24.72 -19.86 9.32
CA GLN A 275 26.05 -20.41 9.03
C GLN A 275 27.16 -19.35 9.07
N ASN A 276 26.82 -18.06 9.13
CA ASN A 276 27.79 -16.95 9.19
C ASN A 276 27.59 -16.14 10.48
N PRO A 277 28.33 -16.45 11.58
CA PRO A 277 28.10 -15.85 12.90
C PRO A 277 28.16 -14.32 12.92
N HIS A 278 29.09 -13.71 12.19
CA HIS A 278 29.23 -12.25 12.09
C HIS A 278 28.03 -11.58 11.39
N LEU A 279 27.44 -12.23 10.37
CA LEU A 279 26.22 -11.74 9.73
C LEU A 279 25.02 -11.93 10.65
N ARG A 280 24.96 -13.06 11.38
CA ARG A 280 23.94 -13.32 12.40
C ARG A 280 23.91 -12.19 13.43
N GLU A 281 25.08 -11.84 13.96
CA GLU A 281 25.23 -10.76 14.94
C GLU A 281 24.75 -9.43 14.36
N ALA A 282 25.14 -9.10 13.12
CA ALA A 282 24.68 -7.89 12.45
C ALA A 282 23.15 -7.85 12.28
N LEU A 283 22.50 -8.99 12.00
CA LEU A 283 21.04 -9.09 11.93
C LEU A 283 20.39 -8.88 13.30
N LEU A 284 20.88 -9.57 14.33
CA LEU A 284 20.37 -9.45 15.70
C LEU A 284 20.54 -8.04 16.27
N ALA A 285 21.61 -7.33 15.90
CA ALA A 285 21.86 -5.95 16.32
C ALA A 285 20.79 -4.95 15.83
N THR A 286 19.97 -5.32 14.84
CA THR A 286 18.83 -4.51 14.38
C THR A 286 17.57 -4.69 15.24
N LYS A 287 17.63 -5.43 16.36
CA LYS A 287 16.49 -5.63 17.24
C LYS A 287 15.84 -4.30 17.62
N GLY A 288 14.51 -4.25 17.52
CA GLY A 288 13.72 -3.05 17.80
C GLY A 288 13.58 -2.09 16.61
N THR A 289 14.09 -2.46 15.43
CA THR A 289 13.81 -1.75 14.17
C THR A 289 13.17 -2.68 13.14
N THR A 290 12.49 -2.11 12.15
CA THR A 290 12.12 -2.82 10.92
C THR A 290 13.26 -2.69 9.92
N LEU A 291 13.72 -3.80 9.33
CA LEU A 291 14.65 -3.78 8.20
C LEU A 291 13.94 -3.30 6.92
N VAL A 292 14.56 -2.38 6.18
CA VAL A 292 13.96 -1.76 4.99
C VAL A 292 14.92 -1.73 3.80
N GLU A 293 14.58 -2.44 2.73
CA GLU A 293 15.30 -2.39 1.46
C GLU A 293 14.92 -1.11 0.70
N ALA A 294 15.74 -0.07 0.88
CA ALA A 294 15.60 1.28 0.34
C ALA A 294 16.00 1.39 -1.14
N SER A 295 15.55 0.43 -1.96
CA SER A 295 15.73 0.43 -3.40
C SER A 295 14.76 1.40 -4.07
N PRO A 296 15.23 2.42 -4.81
CA PRO A 296 14.35 3.37 -5.49
C PRO A 296 13.57 2.77 -6.67
N ARG A 297 14.03 1.62 -7.17
CA ARG A 297 13.50 0.98 -8.38
C ARG A 297 12.75 -0.32 -8.09
N ASP A 298 13.12 -1.04 -7.05
CA ASP A 298 12.47 -2.30 -6.68
C ASP A 298 11.25 -2.02 -5.80
N ARG A 299 10.07 -2.36 -6.30
CA ARG A 299 8.79 -2.21 -5.59
C ARG A 299 8.25 -3.52 -5.02
N LYS A 300 8.90 -4.66 -5.27
CA LYS A 300 8.50 -5.95 -4.72
C LYS A 300 9.34 -6.26 -3.48
N TRP A 301 10.65 -6.32 -3.64
CA TRP A 301 11.56 -6.64 -2.54
C TRP A 301 11.95 -5.40 -1.72
N GLY A 302 11.90 -4.21 -2.34
CA GLY A 302 12.15 -2.92 -1.69
C GLY A 302 10.92 -2.01 -1.61
N ILE A 303 11.14 -0.79 -1.11
CA ILE A 303 10.10 0.22 -0.87
C ILE A 303 9.84 1.18 -2.05
N GLY A 304 10.60 1.07 -3.14
CA GLY A 304 10.51 1.98 -4.28
C GLY A 304 10.96 3.42 -3.97
N LEU A 305 11.74 3.63 -2.91
CA LEU A 305 12.25 4.92 -2.44
C LEU A 305 13.69 4.75 -1.93
N SER A 306 14.54 5.77 -2.10
CA SER A 306 15.86 5.79 -1.47
C SER A 306 15.78 6.14 0.01
N GLU A 307 16.78 5.72 0.80
CA GLU A 307 16.88 6.06 2.24
C GLU A 307 16.87 7.58 2.50
N LYS A 308 17.33 8.38 1.53
CA LYS A 308 17.39 9.84 1.64
C LYS A 308 16.04 10.51 1.41
N ASN A 309 15.06 9.78 0.90
CA ASN A 309 13.73 10.33 0.68
C ASN A 309 13.00 10.38 2.02
N VAL A 310 12.47 11.54 2.42
CA VAL A 310 11.71 11.67 3.68
C VAL A 310 10.52 10.71 3.74
N LYS A 311 9.92 10.37 2.59
CA LYS A 311 8.84 9.37 2.49
C LYS A 311 9.32 7.95 2.85
N ALA A 312 10.61 7.63 2.74
CA ALA A 312 11.12 6.33 3.18
C ALA A 312 10.94 6.11 4.69
N HIS A 313 10.89 7.18 5.49
CA HIS A 313 10.72 7.11 6.95
C HIS A 313 9.26 6.99 7.41
N ASN A 314 8.32 6.79 6.48
CA ASN A 314 6.94 6.53 6.82
C ASN A 314 6.41 5.37 5.96
N ARG A 315 6.16 4.22 6.60
CA ARG A 315 5.63 3.01 5.97
C ARG A 315 4.39 3.26 5.12
N LYS A 316 3.51 4.18 5.53
CA LYS A 316 2.27 4.55 4.79
C LYS A 316 2.56 5.22 3.44
N THR A 317 3.79 5.67 3.20
CA THR A 317 4.17 6.39 1.97
C THR A 317 5.08 5.57 1.04
N TRP A 318 5.40 4.33 1.42
CA TRP A 318 6.16 3.42 0.57
C TRP A 318 5.37 3.07 -0.69
N ARG A 319 6.09 2.91 -1.80
CA ARG A 319 5.52 2.54 -3.11
C ARG A 319 5.79 1.08 -3.46
N GLY A 320 6.43 0.35 -2.55
CA GLY A 320 6.82 -1.04 -2.71
C GLY A 320 6.55 -1.84 -1.44
N GLN A 321 6.59 -3.16 -1.57
CA GLN A 321 6.13 -4.10 -0.55
C GLN A 321 7.17 -4.40 0.53
N ASN A 322 8.46 -4.08 0.31
CA ASN A 322 9.56 -4.37 1.25
C ASN A 322 9.63 -5.86 1.68
N LEU A 323 9.32 -6.80 0.78
CA LEU A 323 9.25 -8.22 1.14
C LEU A 323 10.58 -8.74 1.73
N LEU A 324 11.72 -8.26 1.25
CA LEU A 324 13.03 -8.68 1.77
C LEU A 324 13.22 -8.20 3.21
N GLY A 325 12.91 -6.92 3.48
CA GLY A 325 12.99 -6.36 4.82
C GLY A 325 12.08 -7.07 5.82
N ALA A 326 10.85 -7.42 5.40
CA ALA A 326 9.91 -8.21 6.19
C ALA A 326 10.48 -9.60 6.55
N ILE A 327 10.97 -10.35 5.56
CA ILE A 327 11.58 -11.68 5.76
C ILE A 327 12.77 -11.62 6.72
N LEU A 328 13.64 -10.61 6.58
CA LEU A 328 14.81 -10.46 7.46
C LEU A 328 14.42 -10.10 8.89
N THR A 329 13.39 -9.28 9.06
CA THR A 329 12.85 -8.89 10.36
C THR A 329 12.23 -10.11 11.06
N GLU A 330 11.40 -10.87 10.35
CA GLU A 330 10.81 -12.12 10.83
C GLU A 330 11.89 -13.14 11.22
N LEU A 331 12.87 -13.38 10.34
CA LEU A 331 13.98 -14.30 10.61
C LEU A 331 14.80 -13.88 11.84
N ARG A 332 15.06 -12.58 12.02
CA ARG A 332 15.73 -12.07 13.22
C ARG A 332 14.96 -12.43 14.48
N ASP A 333 13.65 -12.19 14.48
CA ASP A 333 12.80 -12.39 15.65
C ASP A 333 12.66 -13.89 15.99
N GLU A 334 12.62 -14.77 14.99
CA GLU A 334 12.74 -16.22 15.15
C GLU A 334 14.06 -16.59 15.84
N LEU A 335 15.20 -16.10 15.32
CA LEU A 335 16.53 -16.43 15.85
C LEU A 335 16.76 -15.90 17.27
N ILE A 336 16.14 -14.77 17.65
CA ILE A 336 16.14 -14.25 19.02
C ILE A 336 15.39 -15.20 19.95
N THR A 337 14.21 -15.67 19.50
CA THR A 337 13.36 -16.57 20.28
C THR A 337 14.04 -17.93 20.50
N GLU A 338 14.62 -18.50 19.44
CA GLU A 338 15.39 -19.76 19.48
C GLU A 338 16.59 -19.67 20.45
N GLY A 339 17.33 -18.55 20.44
CA GLY A 339 18.47 -18.34 21.34
C GLY A 339 18.09 -18.06 22.79
N SER A 340 16.86 -17.61 23.06
CA SER A 340 16.37 -17.37 24.42
C SER A 340 15.90 -18.66 25.10
N GLY A 341 15.40 -19.64 24.32
CA GLY A 341 14.98 -20.95 24.83
C GLY A 341 16.14 -21.90 25.18
N SER A 342 17.32 -21.72 24.59
CA SER A 342 18.49 -22.56 24.91
C SER A 342 19.23 -22.15 26.19
N ALA A 343 18.92 -20.98 26.78
CA ALA A 343 19.58 -20.48 27.98
C ALA A 343 18.89 -20.91 29.29
N SER A 344 17.69 -21.51 29.23
CA SER A 344 16.93 -21.94 30.41
C SER A 344 17.12 -23.41 30.81
N GLU A 345 17.89 -24.20 30.05
CA GLU A 345 18.11 -25.64 30.31
C GLU A 345 19.51 -26.00 30.85
N SER A 346 20.37 -25.02 31.15
CA SER A 346 21.73 -25.30 31.65
C SER A 346 21.99 -24.90 33.11
N SER A 347 20.96 -24.84 33.97
CA SER A 347 21.14 -24.61 35.41
C SER A 347 20.33 -25.58 36.27
N SER A 348 20.49 -26.86 36.03
CA SER A 348 20.22 -27.91 37.01
C SER A 348 20.97 -29.15 36.56
N ASP A 349 22.21 -29.28 37.01
CA ASP A 349 22.85 -30.52 37.44
C ASP A 349 24.35 -30.27 37.56
N ASP A 350 24.77 -29.89 38.76
CA ASP A 350 26.04 -30.33 39.32
C ASP A 350 25.94 -30.29 40.86
N ASN A 351 25.63 -31.48 41.39
CA ASN A 351 25.97 -32.11 42.67
C ASN A 351 26.37 -31.24 43.87
#